data_AF-A0A0Q4QP83-F1
#
_entry.id   AF-A0A0Q4QP83-F1
#
_cell.length_a   1.000
_cell.length_b   1.000
_cell.length_c   1.000
_cell.angle_alpha   90.00
_cell.angle_beta   90.00
_cell.angle_gamma   90.00
#
_symmetry.space_group_name_H-M   'P 1'
#
loop_
_entity.id
_entity.type
_entity.pdbx_description
1 polymer ?
#
loop_
_entity_poly.entity_id
_entity_poly.type
_entity_poly.pdbx_seq_one_letter_code
_entity_poly.pdbx_strand_id
1 'polypeptide(L)'
;MAFRNNDAVVTTSTIATVNANGSADTYAATGPTAFVFAEGPTGDDAFIGFGSDDVILTTRALFDGDNDGYISAGANGIIDIDRTSAENAGEDNVVIASELPTSNPFELRILGSKGGQFAYADGATRKNLWAQFGQENVLEGTIGNDTISAAGGPRVILHDNGLGLNLGGDTISGFGADDLLVTTRQLYDGNDDGTIGFGRNRVLDTSGTGGPNASDPSDGLGGQLKFVDSTIRSVEYLGSQEINGVTYYYYGTSGSTFVPGGDLA
;
A
#
# COMPACT_ATOMS: atom_id res chain seq x y z
N MET A 1 -5.71 -8.54 22.74
CA MET A 1 -5.31 -7.17 23.10
C MET A 1 -5.57 -6.26 21.92
N ALA A 2 -5.70 -4.96 22.15
CA ALA A 2 -6.05 -3.99 21.13
C ALA A 2 -4.82 -3.55 20.32
N PHE A 3 -5.06 -3.12 19.09
CA PHE A 3 -4.10 -2.35 18.29
C PHE A 3 -3.76 -1.03 18.98
N ARG A 4 -2.61 -0.45 18.63
CA ARG A 4 -2.26 0.94 18.99
C ARG A 4 -3.17 1.94 18.27
N ASN A 5 -3.03 3.22 18.63
CA ASN A 5 -3.72 4.31 17.93
C ASN A 5 -3.29 4.31 16.46
N ASN A 6 -4.28 4.32 15.59
CA ASN A 6 -4.13 4.33 14.14
C ASN A 6 -4.96 5.48 13.55
N ASP A 7 -5.01 6.66 14.18
CA ASP A 7 -5.87 7.76 13.70
C ASP A 7 -5.19 8.58 12.59
N ALA A 8 -3.86 8.68 12.62
CA ALA A 8 -3.09 9.38 11.59
C ALA A 8 -3.20 8.66 10.24
N VAL A 9 -3.33 9.41 9.13
CA VAL A 9 -3.31 8.85 7.77
C VAL A 9 -1.87 8.69 7.31
N VAL A 10 -1.11 9.79 7.28
CA VAL A 10 0.33 9.82 6.94
C VAL A 10 1.18 9.69 8.21
N THR A 11 2.21 8.85 8.17
CA THR A 11 3.14 8.64 9.30
C THR A 11 4.58 8.95 8.96
N THR A 12 5.06 8.50 7.81
CA THR A 12 6.50 8.50 7.50
C THR A 12 6.86 8.97 6.09
N SER A 13 5.87 9.18 5.21
CA SER A 13 6.11 9.83 3.92
C SER A 13 6.23 11.35 4.08
N THR A 14 6.93 11.97 3.13
CA THR A 14 6.96 13.43 3.00
C THR A 14 5.60 13.93 2.56
N ILE A 15 5.08 15.00 3.15
CA ILE A 15 3.81 15.59 2.73
C ILE A 15 4.07 16.69 1.70
N ALA A 16 3.50 16.55 0.51
CA ALA A 16 3.41 17.59 -0.50
C ALA A 16 1.94 18.04 -0.59
N THR A 17 1.64 19.27 -0.15
CA THR A 17 0.29 19.83 -0.26
C THR A 17 0.07 20.36 -1.67
N VAL A 18 -0.95 19.83 -2.35
CA VAL A 18 -1.42 20.32 -3.64
C VAL A 18 -2.37 21.47 -3.39
N ASN A 19 -1.98 22.68 -3.78
CA ASN A 19 -2.63 23.91 -3.34
C ASN A 19 -3.89 24.20 -4.15
N ALA A 20 -4.98 24.58 -3.46
CA ALA A 20 -6.20 25.06 -4.12
C ALA A 20 -6.04 26.51 -4.61
N ASN A 21 -5.22 26.71 -5.65
CA ASN A 21 -4.93 28.03 -6.24
C ASN A 21 -5.48 28.18 -7.67
N GLY A 22 -6.15 27.15 -8.20
CA GLY A 22 -6.70 27.12 -9.56
C GLY A 22 -5.66 27.33 -10.67
N SER A 23 -4.39 27.00 -10.42
CA SER A 23 -3.27 27.22 -11.33
C SER A 23 -2.47 25.94 -11.48
N ALA A 24 -1.90 25.71 -12.66
CA ALA A 24 -1.04 24.55 -12.89
C ALA A 24 0.26 24.65 -12.08
N ASP A 25 0.46 23.72 -11.14
CA ASP A 25 1.70 23.56 -10.40
C ASP A 25 2.43 22.26 -10.77
N THR A 26 3.65 22.10 -10.27
CA THR A 26 4.44 20.87 -10.43
C THR A 26 5.04 20.47 -9.10
N TYR A 27 4.82 19.21 -8.73
CA TYR A 27 5.27 18.61 -7.49
C TYR A 27 6.20 17.44 -7.83
N ALA A 28 7.41 17.44 -7.25
CA ALA A 28 8.40 16.39 -7.48
C ALA A 28 8.53 15.49 -6.25
N ALA A 29 8.45 14.17 -6.46
CA ALA A 29 8.83 13.18 -5.47
C ALA A 29 10.35 12.93 -5.53
N THR A 30 11.00 12.82 -4.37
CA THR A 30 12.42 12.42 -4.26
C THR A 30 12.58 11.20 -3.36
N GLY A 31 11.51 10.42 -3.23
CA GLY A 31 11.27 9.36 -2.25
C GLY A 31 9.80 9.37 -1.82
N PRO A 32 9.40 8.48 -0.89
CA PRO A 32 8.01 8.34 -0.47
C PRO A 32 7.32 9.65 -0.10
N THR A 33 6.30 10.00 -0.88
CA THR A 33 5.59 11.27 -0.84
C THR A 33 4.09 11.06 -0.83
N ALA A 34 3.41 11.71 0.11
CA ALA A 34 1.97 11.88 0.12
C ALA A 34 1.60 13.22 -0.52
N PHE A 35 1.02 13.17 -1.73
CA PHE A 35 0.43 14.30 -2.41
C PHE A 35 -0.99 14.52 -1.87
N VAL A 36 -1.17 15.58 -1.08
CA VAL A 36 -2.41 15.85 -0.34
C VAL A 36 -3.15 17.00 -1.00
N PHE A 37 -4.27 16.70 -1.64
CA PHE A 37 -5.13 17.70 -2.25
C PHE A 37 -5.81 18.57 -1.19
N ALA A 38 -5.64 19.89 -1.34
CA ALA A 38 -6.44 20.86 -0.61
C ALA A 38 -7.91 20.83 -1.11
N GLU A 39 -8.82 21.36 -0.29
CA GLU A 39 -10.21 21.54 -0.70
C GLU A 39 -10.35 22.77 -1.61
N GLY A 40 -11.02 22.60 -2.75
CA GLY A 40 -11.22 23.65 -3.76
C GLY A 40 -10.43 23.39 -5.04
N PRO A 41 -10.57 24.27 -6.05
CA PRO A 41 -9.92 24.09 -7.35
C PRO A 41 -8.41 24.18 -7.21
N THR A 42 -7.72 23.11 -7.58
CA THR A 42 -6.25 23.01 -7.58
C THR A 42 -5.67 23.45 -8.91
N GLY A 43 -6.33 23.12 -10.03
CA GLY A 43 -5.84 23.37 -11.38
C GLY A 43 -5.34 22.10 -12.07
N ASP A 44 -4.62 22.30 -13.18
CA ASP A 44 -4.02 21.22 -13.98
C ASP A 44 -2.59 20.95 -13.47
N ASP A 45 -2.45 20.07 -12.48
CA ASP A 45 -1.17 19.82 -11.80
C ASP A 45 -0.34 18.72 -12.46
N ALA A 46 0.95 18.68 -12.15
CA ALA A 46 1.85 17.60 -12.56
C ALA A 46 2.62 17.00 -11.38
N PHE A 47 2.60 15.68 -11.26
CA PHE A 47 3.45 14.93 -10.33
C PHE A 47 4.61 14.29 -11.11
N ILE A 48 5.83 14.67 -10.75
CA ILE A 48 7.06 14.16 -11.37
C ILE A 48 7.74 13.22 -10.39
N GLY A 49 8.16 12.06 -10.89
CA GLY A 49 8.87 11.10 -10.07
C GLY A 49 7.94 10.23 -9.22
N PHE A 50 6.67 10.08 -9.63
CA PHE A 50 5.70 9.30 -8.87
C PHE A 50 6.06 7.80 -8.90
N GLY A 51 6.50 7.27 -7.76
CA GLY A 51 6.96 5.90 -7.57
C GLY A 51 5.91 4.98 -6.95
N SER A 52 6.32 3.74 -6.70
CA SER A 52 5.48 2.71 -6.06
C SER A 52 5.17 2.99 -4.60
N ASP A 53 5.94 3.86 -3.96
CA ASP A 53 5.86 4.26 -2.56
C ASP A 53 5.25 5.66 -2.34
N ASP A 54 4.74 6.26 -3.41
CA ASP A 54 4.00 7.52 -3.36
C ASP A 54 2.49 7.29 -3.25
N VAL A 55 1.80 8.26 -2.67
CA VAL A 55 0.36 8.21 -2.45
C VAL A 55 -0.31 9.53 -2.79
N ILE A 56 -1.53 9.44 -3.29
CA ILE A 56 -2.43 10.58 -3.51
C ILE A 56 -3.54 10.51 -2.47
N LEU A 57 -3.73 11.62 -1.75
CA LEU A 57 -4.79 11.78 -0.76
C LEU A 57 -5.76 12.87 -1.21
N THR A 58 -7.04 12.52 -1.34
CA THR A 58 -8.12 13.43 -1.73
C THR A 58 -9.21 13.47 -0.66
N THR A 59 -9.98 14.56 -0.59
CA THR A 59 -11.11 14.69 0.36
C THR A 59 -12.39 14.02 -0.15
N ARG A 60 -12.41 13.59 -1.41
CA ARG A 60 -13.51 12.88 -2.07
C ARG A 60 -12.95 11.73 -2.89
N ALA A 61 -13.71 10.65 -3.00
CA ALA A 61 -13.32 9.54 -3.85
C ALA A 61 -13.23 10.01 -5.32
N LEU A 62 -12.15 9.63 -5.99
CA LEU A 62 -12.01 9.70 -7.44
C LEU A 62 -13.08 8.84 -8.12
N PHE A 63 -13.50 9.25 -9.31
CA PHE A 63 -14.51 8.53 -10.08
C PHE A 63 -13.96 7.23 -10.65
N ASP A 64 -14.41 6.11 -10.08
CA ASP A 64 -14.20 4.75 -10.55
C ASP A 64 -15.41 4.33 -11.39
N GLY A 65 -15.26 4.33 -12.72
CA GLY A 65 -16.38 4.18 -13.65
C GLY A 65 -16.91 2.75 -13.76
N ASP A 66 -16.03 1.76 -13.63
CA ASP A 66 -16.33 0.32 -13.68
C ASP A 66 -16.35 -0.35 -12.31
N ASN A 67 -16.05 0.40 -11.24
CA ASN A 67 -16.07 -0.03 -9.84
C ASN A 67 -15.14 -1.21 -9.56
N ASP A 68 -13.97 -1.22 -10.21
CA ASP A 68 -12.97 -2.27 -10.07
C ASP A 68 -11.90 -1.95 -9.00
N GLY A 69 -11.95 -0.75 -8.42
CA GLY A 69 -11.02 -0.24 -7.43
C GLY A 69 -9.76 0.38 -8.03
N TYR A 70 -9.73 0.62 -9.34
CA TYR A 70 -8.63 1.26 -10.04
C TYR A 70 -9.09 2.50 -10.80
N ILE A 71 -8.25 3.54 -10.77
CA ILE A 71 -8.46 4.77 -11.52
C ILE A 71 -7.44 4.79 -12.64
N SER A 72 -7.89 4.40 -13.84
CA SER A 72 -7.08 4.49 -15.05
C SER A 72 -6.89 5.95 -15.45
N ALA A 73 -5.64 6.32 -15.73
CA ALA A 73 -5.36 7.53 -16.48
C ALA A 73 -6.01 7.43 -17.86
N GLY A 74 -6.52 8.57 -18.35
CA GLY A 74 -7.01 8.66 -19.73
C GLY A 74 -5.90 8.35 -20.74
N ALA A 75 -6.26 8.22 -22.02
CA ALA A 75 -5.29 7.97 -23.10
C ALA A 75 -4.19 9.05 -23.23
N ASN A 76 -4.39 10.20 -22.57
CA ASN A 76 -3.47 11.32 -22.43
C ASN A 76 -2.56 11.25 -21.17
N GLY A 77 -2.68 10.20 -20.35
CA GLY A 77 -1.91 10.05 -19.10
C GLY A 77 -2.40 10.93 -17.95
N ILE A 78 -3.65 11.43 -18.04
CA ILE A 78 -4.25 12.36 -17.08
C ILE A 78 -5.23 11.61 -16.17
N ILE A 79 -5.19 11.91 -14.88
CA ILE A 79 -6.20 11.52 -13.91
C ILE A 79 -7.01 12.76 -13.54
N ASP A 80 -8.31 12.68 -13.75
CA ASP A 80 -9.24 13.74 -13.35
C ASP A 80 -9.58 13.57 -11.85
N ILE A 81 -9.36 14.63 -11.07
CA ILE A 81 -9.43 14.58 -9.61
C ILE A 81 -10.87 14.77 -9.10
N ASP A 82 -11.65 15.59 -9.77
CA ASP A 82 -13.01 15.95 -9.37
C ASP A 82 -14.08 15.46 -10.38
N ARG A 83 -13.71 14.50 -11.23
CA ARG A 83 -14.64 13.81 -12.13
C ARG A 83 -15.84 13.27 -11.34
N THR A 84 -17.04 13.47 -11.90
CA THR A 84 -18.30 12.98 -11.27
C THR A 84 -19.08 12.00 -12.14
N SER A 85 -18.80 11.93 -13.44
CA SER A 85 -19.33 10.92 -14.35
C SER A 85 -18.39 10.71 -15.54
N ALA A 86 -18.65 9.70 -16.37
CA ALA A 86 -17.86 9.43 -17.58
C ALA A 86 -17.87 10.61 -18.58
N GLU A 87 -18.91 11.44 -18.55
CA GLU A 87 -19.10 12.61 -19.42
C GLU A 87 -18.70 13.93 -18.75
N ASN A 88 -18.35 13.92 -17.46
CA ASN A 88 -18.04 15.11 -16.69
C ASN A 88 -16.71 14.97 -15.93
N ALA A 89 -15.63 15.34 -16.62
CA ALA A 89 -14.25 15.27 -16.14
C ALA A 89 -13.97 16.14 -14.90
N GLY A 90 -14.74 17.20 -14.66
CA GLY A 90 -14.45 18.17 -13.60
C GLY A 90 -13.46 19.25 -14.03
N GLU A 91 -13.01 20.08 -13.09
CA GLU A 91 -12.12 21.23 -13.29
C GLU A 91 -10.65 20.91 -12.98
N ASP A 92 -10.38 19.91 -12.14
CA ASP A 92 -9.05 19.60 -11.62
C ASP A 92 -8.52 18.28 -12.19
N ASN A 93 -7.28 18.29 -12.66
CA ASN A 93 -6.64 17.09 -13.17
C ASN A 93 -5.16 17.05 -12.83
N VAL A 94 -4.59 15.85 -12.85
CA VAL A 94 -3.18 15.64 -12.62
C VAL A 94 -2.56 14.78 -13.72
N VAL A 95 -1.43 15.22 -14.23
CA VAL A 95 -0.53 14.41 -15.04
C VAL A 95 0.43 13.68 -14.10
N ILE A 96 0.49 12.35 -14.20
CA ILE A 96 1.41 11.54 -13.41
C ILE A 96 2.55 11.06 -14.31
N ALA A 97 3.72 11.66 -14.14
CA ALA A 97 4.96 11.19 -14.74
C ALA A 97 5.63 10.18 -13.79
N SER A 98 5.22 8.92 -13.89
CA SER A 98 5.71 7.82 -13.05
C SER A 98 7.13 7.37 -13.42
N GLU A 99 7.89 6.91 -12.43
CA GLU A 99 9.23 6.31 -12.61
C GLU A 99 9.20 4.80 -12.91
N LEU A 100 8.04 4.16 -12.70
CA LEU A 100 7.90 2.73 -12.93
C LEU A 100 7.76 2.42 -14.44
N PRO A 101 8.14 1.22 -14.91
CA PRO A 101 7.71 0.73 -16.21
C PRO A 101 6.19 0.54 -16.14
N THR A 102 5.46 1.60 -16.47
CA THR A 102 4.03 1.69 -16.20
C THR A 102 3.25 0.62 -16.95
N SER A 103 2.19 0.10 -16.31
CA SER A 103 1.04 -0.38 -17.08
C SER A 103 0.63 0.76 -18.01
N ASN A 104 0.37 0.45 -19.27
CA ASN A 104 -0.19 1.43 -20.19
C ASN A 104 -1.65 1.03 -20.45
N PRO A 105 -2.63 1.80 -19.92
CA PRO A 105 -2.50 3.08 -19.22
C PRO A 105 -2.03 2.95 -17.76
N PHE A 106 -1.43 4.03 -17.22
CA PHE A 106 -1.10 4.15 -15.79
C PHE A 106 -2.39 4.09 -14.98
N GLU A 107 -2.35 3.45 -13.81
CA GLU A 107 -3.52 3.26 -12.97
C GLU A 107 -3.17 3.52 -11.51
N LEU A 108 -4.06 4.17 -10.79
CA LEU A 108 -4.04 4.17 -9.33
C LEU A 108 -4.91 3.04 -8.81
N ARG A 109 -4.56 2.46 -7.66
CA ARG A 109 -5.45 1.60 -6.87
C ARG A 109 -5.96 2.36 -5.65
N ILE A 110 -7.23 2.19 -5.32
CA ILE A 110 -7.80 2.74 -4.08
C ILE A 110 -7.36 1.89 -2.87
N LEU A 111 -6.96 2.56 -1.79
CA LEU A 111 -6.58 1.96 -0.51
C LEU A 111 -7.63 2.20 0.58
N GLY A 112 -8.82 2.65 0.21
CA GLY A 112 -9.91 3.00 1.12
C GLY A 112 -9.85 4.45 1.62
N SER A 113 -10.49 4.70 2.77
CA SER A 113 -10.58 6.03 3.35
C SER A 113 -10.42 6.04 4.87
N LYS A 114 -9.89 7.14 5.39
CA LYS A 114 -9.60 7.35 6.80
C LYS A 114 -9.47 8.84 7.09
N GLY A 115 -10.00 9.28 8.22
CA GLY A 115 -9.90 10.69 8.62
C GLY A 115 -10.51 11.68 7.61
N GLY A 116 -11.48 11.24 6.78
CA GLY A 116 -12.07 12.05 5.73
C GLY A 116 -11.24 12.15 4.43
N GLN A 117 -10.13 11.42 4.35
CA GLN A 117 -9.30 11.33 3.14
C GLN A 117 -9.47 9.96 2.49
N PHE A 118 -9.44 9.93 1.16
CA PHE A 118 -9.34 8.74 0.33
C PHE A 118 -7.89 8.60 -0.13
N ALA A 119 -7.34 7.41 -0.03
CA ALA A 119 -5.95 7.15 -0.41
C ALA A 119 -5.87 6.32 -1.68
N TYR A 120 -4.92 6.70 -2.53
CA TYR A 120 -4.61 6.05 -3.79
C TYR A 120 -3.11 5.86 -3.91
N ALA A 121 -2.69 4.74 -4.49
CA ALA A 121 -1.29 4.43 -4.76
C ALA A 121 -1.13 3.78 -6.13
N ASP A 122 0.09 3.57 -6.58
CA ASP A 122 0.36 2.96 -7.89
C ASP A 122 -0.31 1.58 -8.05
N GLY A 123 -1.11 1.38 -9.09
CA GLY A 123 -1.84 0.14 -9.32
C GLY A 123 -0.91 -1.05 -9.63
N ALA A 124 0.26 -0.80 -10.24
CA ALA A 124 1.18 -1.85 -10.65
C ALA A 124 1.77 -2.60 -9.44
N THR A 125 1.95 -1.95 -8.28
CA THR A 125 2.41 -2.61 -7.04
C THR A 125 1.59 -3.86 -6.71
N ARG A 126 0.27 -3.82 -6.84
CA ARG A 126 -0.57 -5.01 -6.60
C ARG A 126 -0.66 -5.92 -7.85
N LYS A 127 -0.78 -5.34 -9.04
CA LYS A 127 -0.90 -6.10 -10.29
C LYS A 127 0.33 -6.95 -10.63
N ASN A 128 1.52 -6.53 -10.21
CA ASN A 128 2.74 -7.33 -10.29
C ASN A 128 2.60 -8.67 -9.55
N LEU A 129 2.00 -8.65 -8.35
CA LEU A 129 1.73 -9.87 -7.58
C LEU A 129 0.61 -10.70 -8.22
N TRP A 130 -0.39 -10.08 -8.85
CA TRP A 130 -1.43 -10.81 -9.60
C TRP A 130 -0.85 -11.63 -10.74
N ALA A 131 0.12 -11.07 -11.48
CA ALA A 131 0.76 -11.76 -12.57
C ALA A 131 1.53 -13.02 -12.11
N GLN A 132 2.04 -13.00 -10.88
CA GLN A 132 2.77 -14.13 -10.29
C GLN A 132 1.85 -15.14 -9.60
N PHE A 133 0.85 -14.67 -8.85
CA PHE A 133 0.09 -15.49 -7.90
C PHE A 133 -1.38 -15.71 -8.27
N GLY A 134 -1.87 -15.02 -9.30
CA GLY A 134 -3.29 -14.95 -9.63
C GLY A 134 -4.02 -13.87 -8.83
N GLN A 135 -4.89 -13.13 -9.50
CA GLN A 135 -5.64 -12.00 -8.91
C GLN A 135 -6.48 -12.44 -7.70
N GLU A 136 -7.06 -13.63 -7.76
CA GLU A 136 -7.93 -14.21 -6.74
C GLU A 136 -7.19 -14.63 -5.46
N ASN A 137 -5.86 -14.73 -5.50
CA ASN A 137 -5.03 -15.16 -4.37
C ASN A 137 -4.34 -13.99 -3.66
N VAL A 138 -4.28 -12.81 -4.28
CA VAL A 138 -3.66 -11.62 -3.69
C VAL A 138 -4.72 -10.78 -3.00
N LEU A 139 -4.58 -10.65 -1.69
CA LEU A 139 -5.43 -9.86 -0.81
C LEU A 139 -4.64 -8.62 -0.36
N GLU A 140 -5.30 -7.48 -0.22
CA GLU A 140 -4.71 -6.24 0.31
C GLU A 140 -5.75 -5.61 1.25
N GLY A 141 -5.31 -5.14 2.41
CA GLY A 141 -6.13 -4.34 3.31
C GLY A 141 -6.37 -2.92 2.77
N THR A 142 -7.13 -2.14 3.53
CA THR A 142 -7.26 -0.70 3.32
C THR A 142 -6.31 0.04 4.26
N ILE A 143 -6.35 1.37 4.26
CA ILE A 143 -5.68 2.20 5.27
C ILE A 143 -6.43 2.18 6.64
N GLY A 144 -7.58 1.51 6.69
CA GLY A 144 -8.40 1.29 7.88
C GLY A 144 -7.99 0.03 8.64
N ASN A 145 -8.89 -0.43 9.54
CA ASN A 145 -8.70 -1.71 10.22
C ASN A 145 -9.54 -2.77 9.51
N ASP A 146 -8.88 -3.76 8.91
CA ASP A 146 -9.55 -4.78 8.11
C ASP A 146 -9.61 -6.15 8.80
N THR A 147 -10.50 -7.00 8.31
CA THR A 147 -10.51 -8.42 8.63
C THR A 147 -10.26 -9.22 7.36
N ILE A 148 -9.13 -9.89 7.30
CA ILE A 148 -8.66 -10.63 6.13
C ILE A 148 -8.73 -12.13 6.44
N SER A 149 -9.30 -12.90 5.51
CA SER A 149 -9.37 -14.36 5.60
C SER A 149 -8.41 -14.98 4.59
N ALA A 150 -7.35 -15.61 5.09
CA ALA A 150 -6.45 -16.43 4.31
C ALA A 150 -6.98 -17.87 4.08
N ALA A 151 -8.19 -18.18 4.53
CA ALA A 151 -8.77 -19.51 4.33
C ALA A 151 -9.05 -19.82 2.84
N GLY A 152 -9.02 -21.11 2.51
CA GLY A 152 -9.50 -21.63 1.23
C GLY A 152 -8.44 -21.85 0.16
N GLY A 153 -7.18 -22.03 0.56
CA GLY A 153 -6.02 -22.28 -0.32
C GLY A 153 -4.95 -21.21 -0.15
N PRO A 154 -3.83 -21.31 -0.89
CA PRO A 154 -2.69 -20.40 -0.76
C PRO A 154 -3.08 -18.95 -1.04
N ARG A 155 -2.76 -18.04 -0.10
CA ARG A 155 -3.01 -16.60 -0.22
C ARG A 155 -1.74 -15.78 -0.08
N VAL A 156 -1.75 -14.63 -0.74
CA VAL A 156 -0.73 -13.59 -0.62
C VAL A 156 -1.39 -12.36 -0.04
N ILE A 157 -1.00 -11.96 1.16
CA ILE A 157 -1.49 -10.77 1.82
C ILE A 157 -0.47 -9.66 1.60
N LEU A 158 -0.79 -8.71 0.73
CA LEU A 158 0.00 -7.50 0.52
C LEU A 158 -0.30 -6.51 1.65
N HIS A 159 0.76 -6.10 2.34
CA HIS A 159 0.80 -5.04 3.33
C HIS A 159 1.82 -4.00 2.88
N ASP A 160 1.39 -3.04 2.06
CA ASP A 160 2.25 -2.06 1.36
C ASP A 160 2.77 -0.95 2.29
N ASN A 161 3.61 -1.34 3.23
CA ASN A 161 4.12 -0.48 4.29
C ASN A 161 5.15 0.57 3.81
N GLY A 162 5.55 0.52 2.54
CA GLY A 162 6.42 1.49 1.90
C GLY A 162 5.78 2.83 1.59
N LEU A 163 4.45 2.91 1.56
CA LEU A 163 3.68 4.12 1.23
C LEU A 163 3.80 5.26 2.26
N GLY A 164 4.31 4.95 3.45
CA GLY A 164 4.38 5.89 4.56
C GLY A 164 3.04 6.31 5.14
N LEU A 165 1.99 5.53 4.85
CA LEU A 165 0.68 5.61 5.48
C LEU A 165 0.62 4.70 6.71
N ASN A 166 -0.24 5.06 7.66
CA ASN A 166 -0.69 4.10 8.67
C ASN A 166 -1.77 3.23 8.04
N LEU A 167 -1.41 1.98 7.70
CA LEU A 167 -2.31 0.98 7.12
C LEU A 167 -3.25 0.33 8.17
N GLY A 168 -3.52 1.04 9.27
CA GLY A 168 -4.40 0.59 10.32
C GLY A 168 -3.93 -0.68 11.04
N GLY A 169 -4.91 -1.50 11.42
CA GLY A 169 -4.78 -2.60 12.36
C GLY A 169 -5.61 -3.78 11.89
N ASP A 170 -4.99 -4.64 11.09
CA ASP A 170 -5.68 -5.72 10.40
C ASP A 170 -5.67 -7.00 11.22
N THR A 171 -6.79 -7.71 11.16
CA THR A 171 -6.94 -9.02 11.76
C THR A 171 -6.98 -10.09 10.68
N ILE A 172 -5.96 -10.95 10.66
CA ILE A 172 -5.79 -12.01 9.67
C ILE A 172 -6.21 -13.35 10.27
N SER A 173 -7.10 -14.06 9.62
CA SER A 173 -7.56 -15.40 10.01
C SER A 173 -7.15 -16.45 8.96
N GLY A 174 -6.93 -17.69 9.39
CA GLY A 174 -6.66 -18.80 8.47
C GLY A 174 -5.25 -18.83 7.88
N PHE A 175 -4.35 -17.95 8.31
CA PHE A 175 -2.97 -17.90 7.81
C PHE A 175 -2.21 -19.19 8.13
N GLY A 176 -1.65 -19.83 7.10
CA GLY A 176 -1.03 -21.14 7.15
C GLY A 176 0.38 -21.18 6.54
N ALA A 177 0.88 -22.39 6.31
CA ALA A 177 2.23 -22.61 5.78
C ALA A 177 2.34 -22.29 4.28
N ASP A 178 1.24 -22.35 3.57
CA ASP A 178 1.08 -22.03 2.14
C ASP A 178 0.78 -20.55 1.87
N ASP A 179 0.51 -19.77 2.92
CA ASP A 179 0.24 -18.34 2.79
C ASP A 179 1.51 -17.49 2.92
N LEU A 180 1.46 -16.32 2.29
CA LEU A 180 2.51 -15.31 2.32
C LEU A 180 1.97 -14.00 2.87
N LEU A 181 2.75 -13.40 3.77
CA LEU A 181 2.68 -11.97 4.05
C LEU A 181 3.75 -11.29 3.18
N VAL A 182 3.34 -10.29 2.41
CA VAL A 182 4.23 -9.56 1.50
C VAL A 182 4.22 -8.09 1.87
N THR A 183 5.42 -7.52 2.02
CA THR A 183 5.59 -6.09 2.29
C THR A 183 6.49 -5.44 1.24
N THR A 184 6.44 -4.12 1.12
CA THR A 184 7.28 -3.34 0.19
C THR A 184 8.48 -2.69 0.88
N ARG A 185 8.50 -2.70 2.22
CA ARG A 185 9.67 -2.42 3.05
C ARG A 185 9.92 -3.60 3.99
N GLN A 186 11.19 -3.92 4.16
CA GLN A 186 11.61 -5.00 5.03
C GLN A 186 11.19 -4.73 6.48
N LEU A 187 10.65 -5.76 7.13
CA LEU A 187 10.34 -5.75 8.56
C LEU A 187 11.62 -5.86 9.38
N TYR A 188 11.62 -5.20 10.55
CA TYR A 188 12.76 -5.24 11.47
C TYR A 188 12.93 -6.61 12.14
N ASP A 189 14.08 -7.22 11.91
CA ASP A 189 14.57 -8.40 12.62
C ASP A 189 15.65 -7.95 13.62
N GLY A 190 15.33 -7.97 14.91
CA GLY A 190 16.20 -7.39 15.93
C GLY A 190 17.42 -8.22 16.29
N ASN A 191 17.48 -9.48 15.86
CA ASN A 191 18.58 -10.40 16.15
C ASN A 191 19.13 -11.10 14.90
N ASP A 192 18.71 -10.66 13.72
CA ASP A 192 19.18 -11.12 12.41
C ASP A 192 19.12 -12.65 12.23
N ASP A 193 18.11 -13.30 12.81
CA ASP A 193 17.92 -14.76 12.73
C ASP A 193 16.89 -15.19 11.67
N GLY A 194 16.34 -14.22 10.92
CA GLY A 194 15.31 -14.41 9.92
C GLY A 194 13.89 -14.48 10.51
N THR A 195 13.70 -14.33 11.82
CA THR A 195 12.42 -14.48 12.50
C THR A 195 11.93 -13.16 13.11
N ILE A 196 10.83 -12.65 12.57
CA ILE A 196 10.25 -11.38 13.02
C ILE A 196 9.25 -11.68 14.13
N GLY A 197 9.69 -11.52 15.37
CA GLY A 197 8.87 -11.73 16.56
C GLY A 197 7.82 -10.63 16.78
N PHE A 198 6.63 -11.03 17.24
CA PHE A 198 5.57 -10.07 17.56
C PHE A 198 5.79 -9.41 18.92
N GLY A 199 5.17 -8.25 19.12
CA GLY A 199 5.12 -7.60 20.42
C GLY A 199 4.41 -8.47 21.48
N ARG A 200 4.55 -8.10 22.77
CA ARG A 200 3.86 -8.80 23.87
C ARG A 200 2.33 -8.80 23.74
N ASN A 201 1.79 -7.84 22.99
CA ASN A 201 0.39 -7.73 22.61
C ASN A 201 -0.05 -8.73 21.52
N ARG A 202 0.88 -9.52 20.96
CA ARG A 202 0.68 -10.49 19.86
C ARG A 202 0.26 -9.82 18.56
N VAL A 203 0.81 -8.64 18.31
CA VAL A 203 0.63 -7.87 17.09
C VAL A 203 2.00 -7.75 16.44
N LEU A 204 2.03 -7.94 15.12
CA LEU A 204 3.16 -7.58 14.29
C LEU A 204 3.03 -6.10 13.96
N ASP A 205 4.01 -5.31 14.40
CA ASP A 205 4.12 -3.91 14.08
C ASP A 205 5.03 -3.76 12.86
N THR A 206 4.58 -2.99 11.88
CA THR A 206 5.31 -2.86 10.61
C THR A 206 5.97 -1.49 10.49
N SER A 207 7.12 -1.51 9.82
CA SER A 207 7.90 -0.33 9.47
C SER A 207 7.17 0.56 8.48
N GLY A 208 7.42 1.87 8.53
CA GLY A 208 7.04 2.78 7.45
C GLY A 208 8.09 2.85 6.34
N THR A 209 8.21 4.02 5.71
CA THR A 209 9.10 4.30 4.56
C THR A 209 10.58 4.00 4.80
N GLY A 210 11.05 4.16 6.03
CA GLY A 210 12.46 3.96 6.44
C GLY A 210 12.80 2.56 6.92
N GLY A 211 11.92 1.57 6.76
CA GLY A 211 12.14 0.20 7.22
C GLY A 211 13.33 -0.50 6.54
N PRO A 212 14.04 -1.41 7.23
CA PRO A 212 13.75 -1.88 8.60
C PRO A 212 14.34 -0.95 9.68
N ASN A 213 13.59 -0.64 10.74
CA ASN A 213 14.03 0.22 11.84
C ASN A 213 13.67 -0.34 13.22
N ALA A 214 14.59 -0.25 14.17
CA ALA A 214 14.43 -0.74 15.54
C ALA A 214 13.32 -0.03 16.33
N SER A 215 12.90 1.18 15.92
CA SER A 215 11.75 1.88 16.52
C SER A 215 10.40 1.38 16.00
N ASP A 216 10.36 0.59 14.93
CA ASP A 216 9.11 0.13 14.32
C ASP A 216 8.25 -0.73 15.25
N PRO A 217 8.82 -1.66 16.05
CA PRO A 217 8.06 -2.43 17.04
C PRO A 217 7.41 -1.59 18.16
N SER A 218 7.81 -0.34 18.36
CA SER A 218 7.20 0.54 19.36
C SER A 218 6.09 1.43 18.81
N ASP A 219 6.17 1.79 17.53
CA ASP A 219 5.34 2.88 16.97
C ASP A 219 4.33 2.41 15.90
N GLY A 220 4.55 1.25 15.25
CA GLY A 220 3.61 0.69 14.28
C GLY A 220 3.31 1.61 13.09
N LEU A 221 4.34 2.31 12.60
CA LEU A 221 4.20 3.41 11.65
C LEU A 221 3.62 3.00 10.29
N GLY A 222 3.92 1.79 9.83
CA GLY A 222 3.37 1.20 8.60
C GLY A 222 2.06 0.45 8.81
N GLY A 223 1.48 0.47 10.01
CA GLY A 223 0.32 -0.33 10.39
C GLY A 223 0.67 -1.57 11.22
N GLN A 224 -0.36 -2.34 11.54
CA GLN A 224 -0.32 -3.43 12.50
C GLN A 224 -1.09 -4.64 11.99
N LEU A 225 -0.52 -5.84 12.17
CA LEU A 225 -1.16 -7.09 11.78
C LEU A 225 -1.34 -8.00 12.98
N LYS A 226 -2.52 -8.58 13.12
CA LYS A 226 -2.84 -9.55 14.17
C LYS A 226 -3.36 -10.83 13.55
N PHE A 227 -2.65 -11.92 13.80
CA PHE A 227 -3.10 -13.24 13.43
C PHE A 227 -4.07 -13.79 14.47
N VAL A 228 -5.23 -14.28 14.02
CA VAL A 228 -6.26 -14.89 14.87
C VAL A 228 -5.76 -16.19 15.46
N ASP A 229 -5.01 -16.98 14.68
CA ASP A 229 -4.35 -18.16 15.20
C ASP A 229 -3.31 -17.74 16.24
N SER A 230 -3.59 -18.08 17.48
CA SER A 230 -2.74 -17.74 18.59
C SER A 230 -1.45 -18.55 18.62
N THR A 231 -1.22 -19.52 17.76
CA THR A 231 0.08 -20.19 17.65
C THR A 231 1.09 -19.36 16.87
N ILE A 232 0.61 -18.48 15.98
CA ILE A 232 1.44 -17.55 15.22
C ILE A 232 1.91 -16.44 16.16
N ARG A 233 3.23 -16.36 16.32
CA ARG A 233 3.95 -15.41 17.20
C ARG A 233 5.10 -14.70 16.52
N SER A 234 5.40 -15.13 15.31
CA SER A 234 6.43 -14.59 14.46
C SER A 234 6.07 -14.94 13.02
N VAL A 235 6.74 -14.26 12.10
CA VAL A 235 6.83 -14.65 10.69
C VAL A 235 8.30 -14.83 10.33
N GLU A 236 8.60 -15.72 9.40
CA GLU A 236 9.96 -15.97 8.92
C GLU A 236 10.19 -15.26 7.59
N TYR A 237 11.33 -14.60 7.45
CA TYR A 237 11.75 -13.98 6.20
C TYR A 237 12.16 -15.04 5.19
N LEU A 238 11.45 -15.09 4.06
CA LEU A 238 11.66 -16.07 3.00
C LEU A 238 12.54 -15.54 1.85
N GLY A 239 12.80 -14.23 1.85
CA GLY A 239 13.61 -13.54 0.86
C GLY A 239 12.89 -12.34 0.24
N SER A 240 13.49 -11.77 -0.79
CA SER A 240 12.94 -10.62 -1.52
C SER A 240 13.09 -10.79 -3.03
N GLN A 241 12.26 -10.06 -3.77
CA GLN A 241 12.27 -10.03 -5.22
C GLN A 241 11.92 -8.63 -5.70
N GLU A 242 12.67 -8.11 -6.66
CA GLU A 242 12.29 -6.91 -7.41
C GLU A 242 11.46 -7.34 -8.64
N ILE A 243 10.27 -6.76 -8.78
CA ILE A 243 9.38 -6.99 -9.94
C ILE A 243 8.97 -5.61 -10.46
N ASN A 244 9.36 -5.30 -11.69
CA ASN A 244 9.01 -4.05 -12.37
C ASN A 244 9.30 -2.78 -11.54
N GLY A 245 10.46 -2.74 -10.87
CA GLY A 245 10.90 -1.59 -10.06
C GLY A 245 10.34 -1.55 -8.64
N VAL A 246 9.52 -2.53 -8.24
CA VAL A 246 9.01 -2.66 -6.87
C VAL A 246 9.70 -3.83 -6.17
N THR A 247 10.27 -3.58 -5.00
CA THR A 247 10.87 -4.64 -4.17
C THR A 247 9.85 -5.20 -3.20
N TYR A 248 9.61 -6.50 -3.27
CA TYR A 248 8.73 -7.25 -2.38
C TYR A 248 9.55 -8.08 -1.41
N TYR A 249 9.17 -8.08 -0.14
CA TYR A 249 9.74 -8.89 0.92
C TYR A 249 8.70 -9.92 1.34
N TYR A 250 9.07 -11.20 1.30
CA TYR A 250 8.16 -12.32 1.53
C TYR A 250 8.37 -12.89 2.92
N TYR A 251 7.27 -13.14 3.61
CA TYR A 251 7.25 -13.71 4.94
C TYR A 251 6.24 -14.86 5.01
N GLY A 252 6.56 -15.88 5.79
CA GLY A 252 5.68 -17.03 6.01
C GLY A 252 5.69 -17.49 7.46
N THR A 253 5.10 -18.66 7.69
CA THR A 253 5.27 -19.38 8.96
C THR A 253 6.55 -20.21 8.92
N SER A 254 6.93 -20.80 10.06
CA SER A 254 8.05 -21.75 10.12
C SER A 254 7.85 -23.05 9.32
N GLY A 255 6.62 -23.30 8.85
CA GLY A 255 6.31 -24.39 7.94
C GLY A 255 6.36 -23.99 6.46
N SER A 256 6.61 -22.72 6.13
CA SER A 256 6.53 -22.24 4.76
C SER A 256 7.68 -22.76 3.91
N THR A 257 7.34 -23.14 2.68
CA THR A 257 8.29 -23.72 1.71
C THR A 257 8.47 -22.86 0.47
N PHE A 258 7.84 -21.68 0.45
CA PHE A 258 7.94 -20.74 -0.66
C PHE A 258 9.37 -20.25 -0.86
N VAL A 259 9.75 -20.09 -2.13
CA VAL A 259 11.02 -19.51 -2.57
C VAL A 259 10.70 -18.35 -3.51
N PRO A 260 11.24 -17.13 -3.27
CA PRO A 260 11.03 -15.99 -4.17
C PRO A 260 11.34 -16.32 -5.63
N GLY A 261 10.48 -15.86 -6.53
CA GLY A 261 10.51 -16.20 -7.96
C GLY A 261 9.89 -17.55 -8.32
N GLY A 262 9.40 -18.33 -7.36
CA GLY A 262 8.59 -19.52 -7.56
C GLY A 262 7.08 -19.25 -7.57
N ASP A 263 6.31 -20.28 -7.93
CA ASP A 263 4.85 -20.31 -7.78
C ASP A 263 4.45 -20.65 -6.32
N LEU A 264 3.20 -20.39 -5.94
CA LEU A 264 2.64 -20.94 -4.68
C LEU A 264 2.57 -22.47 -4.77
N ALA A 265 2.92 -23.14 -3.66
CA ALA A 265 2.96 -24.60 -3.56
C ALA A 265 1.56 -25.24 -3.48
#